data_AF-K9YE84-F1
#
_entry.id   AF-K9YE84-F1
#
_cell.length_a   1.000
_cell.length_b   1.000
_cell.length_c   1.000
_cell.angle_alpha   90.00
_cell.angle_beta   90.00
_cell.angle_gamma   90.00
#
_symmetry.space_group_name_H-M   'P 1'
#
loop_
_entity.id
_entity.type
_entity.pdbx_description
1 polymer ?
#
loop_
_entity_poly.entity_id
_entity_poly.type
_entity_poly.pdbx_seq_one_letter_code
_entity_poly.pdbx_strand_id
1 'polypeptide(L)' 'MKIIQTTGKIEKGELRAIVPEGLSDGEVDIIIVTENESDQLEKIRQLAQKKGYDSREKILDLIHQVKLEKLEEKGRTQ' A
#
# COMPACT_ATOMS: atom_id res chain seq x y z
N MET A 1 -11.63 28.26 7.96
CA MET A 1 -11.17 27.20 7.05
C MET A 1 -12.35 26.27 6.77
N LYS A 2 -12.60 25.93 5.50
CA LYS A 2 -13.72 25.07 5.10
C LYS A 2 -13.16 23.97 4.21
N ILE A 3 -13.34 22.71 4.61
CA ILE A 3 -12.90 21.55 3.83
C ILE A 3 -14.08 21.13 2.95
N ILE A 4 -13.83 20.95 1.66
CA ILE A 4 -14.84 20.51 0.70
C ILE A 4 -14.37 19.18 0.12
N GLN A 5 -15.13 18.13 0.38
CA GLN A 5 -14.93 16.84 -0.24
C GLN A 5 -15.83 16.77 -1.48
N THR A 6 -15.21 16.68 -2.65
CA THR A 6 -15.92 16.57 -3.94
C THR A 6 -15.28 15.45 -4.76
N THR A 7 -16.07 14.83 -5.63
CA THR A 7 -15.57 13.80 -6.53
C THR A 7 -14.95 14.46 -7.76
N GLY A 8 -13.62 14.38 -7.87
CA GLY A 8 -12.90 14.78 -9.07
C GLY A 8 -12.72 13.60 -10.03
N LYS A 9 -12.72 13.86 -11.33
CA LYS A 9 -12.27 12.88 -12.34
C LYS A 9 -10.86 13.24 -12.79
N ILE A 10 -10.00 12.24 -12.88
CA ILE A 10 -8.66 12.38 -13.46
C ILE A 10 -8.69 11.79 -14.88
N GLU A 11 -8.50 12.63 -15.89
CA GLU A 11 -8.45 12.21 -17.30
C GLU A 11 -7.17 12.74 -17.94
N LYS A 12 -6.36 11.85 -18.54
CA LYS A 12 -5.09 12.20 -19.20
C LYS A 12 -4.10 12.99 -18.30
N GLY A 13 -4.17 12.81 -16.98
CA GLY A 13 -3.32 13.51 -16.02
C GLY A 13 -3.88 14.86 -15.55
N GLU A 14 -5.05 15.28 -16.04
CA GLU A 14 -5.75 16.48 -15.58
C GLU A 14 -6.80 16.12 -14.52
N LEU A 15 -6.76 16.76 -13.36
CA LEU A 15 -7.80 16.67 -12.33
C LEU A 15 -8.88 17.71 -12.63
N ARG A 16 -10.10 17.24 -12.91
CA ARG A 16 -11.30 18.09 -13.03
C ARG A 16 -12.18 17.89 -11.81
N ALA A 17 -12.36 18.95 -11.03
CA ALA A 17 -13.23 18.98 -9.86
C ALA A 17 -14.28 20.07 -10.01
N ILE A 18 -15.53 19.77 -9.65
CA ILE A 18 -16.60 20.76 -9.61
C ILE A 18 -16.58 21.39 -8.22
N VAL A 19 -16.30 22.69 -8.18
CA VAL A 19 -16.26 23.50 -6.96
C VAL A 19 -17.63 24.18 -6.80
N PRO A 20 -18.26 24.14 -5.61
CA PRO A 20 -19.58 24.73 -5.40
C PRO A 20 -19.58 26.27 -5.55
N GLU A 21 -20.66 26.80 -6.11
CA GLU A 21 -20.90 28.25 -6.27
C GLU A 21 -20.94 28.91 -4.89
N GLY A 22 -19.84 29.56 -4.50
CA GLY A 22 -19.65 30.09 -3.15
C GLY A 22 -18.22 30.06 -2.63
N LEU A 23 -17.28 29.46 -3.37
CA LEU A 23 -15.88 29.84 -3.24
C LEU A 23 -15.64 31.13 -4.03
N SER A 24 -15.17 32.16 -3.33
CA SER A 24 -14.62 33.36 -3.95
C SER A 24 -13.35 33.00 -4.73
N ASP A 25 -13.03 33.77 -5.78
CA ASP A 25 -11.73 33.68 -6.46
C ASP A 25 -10.60 33.77 -5.43
N GLY A 26 -9.75 32.74 -5.38
CA GLY A 26 -8.69 32.60 -4.38
C GLY A 26 -7.91 31.30 -4.51
N GLU A 27 -6.79 31.22 -3.79
CA GLU A 27 -5.97 30.01 -3.72
C GLU A 27 -6.59 28.99 -2.74
N VAL A 28 -6.52 27.71 -3.09
CA VAL A 28 -7.03 26.61 -2.26
C VAL A 28 -6.00 25.49 -2.16
N ASP A 29 -5.90 24.88 -0.97
CA ASP A 29 -5.12 23.68 -0.76
C ASP A 29 -5.90 22.45 -1.26
N ILE A 30 -5.28 21.64 -2.12
CA ILE A 30 -5.88 20.42 -2.69
C ILE A 30 -5.25 19.19 -2.04
N ILE A 31 -6.08 18.32 -1.46
CA ILE A 31 -5.68 17.01 -0.93
C ILE A 31 -6.25 15.93 -1.86
N ILE A 32 -5.39 15.14 -2.49
CA ILE A 32 -5.78 14.04 -3.38
C ILE A 32 -5.57 12.72 -2.64
N VAL A 33 -6.66 11.99 -2.40
CA VAL A 33 -6.63 10.64 -1.83
C VAL A 33 -7.09 9.67 -2.90
N THR A 34 -6.23 8.74 -3.31
CA THR A 34 -6.54 7.74 -4.32
C THR A 34 -6.73 6.37 -3.69
N GLU A 35 -7.82 5.69 -4.00
CA GLU A 35 -8.00 4.26 -3.66
C GLU A 35 -7.03 3.34 -4.44
N ASN A 36 -6.35 3.89 -5.45
CA ASN A 36 -5.54 3.15 -6.42
C ASN A 36 -4.05 3.05 -6.02
N GLU A 37 -3.70 3.25 -4.75
CA GLU A 37 -2.53 2.54 -4.24
C GLU A 37 -2.92 1.07 -4.24
N SER A 38 -2.54 0.33 -5.29
CA SER A 38 -2.60 -1.13 -5.27
C SER A 38 -2.05 -1.57 -3.92
N ASP A 39 -3.01 -2.05 -3.11
CA ASP A 39 -2.91 -2.37 -1.71
C ASP A 39 -1.50 -2.92 -1.46
N GLN A 40 -0.74 -2.31 -0.56
CA GLN A 40 0.57 -2.87 -0.17
C GLN A 40 0.42 -4.37 0.14
N LEU A 41 -0.74 -4.75 0.68
CA LEU A 41 -1.17 -6.13 0.87
C LEU A 41 -1.23 -6.96 -0.42
N GLU A 42 -1.79 -6.42 -1.50
CA GLU A 42 -1.87 -7.11 -2.80
C GLU A 42 -0.47 -7.26 -3.42
N LYS A 43 0.39 -6.25 -3.32
CA LYS A 43 1.80 -6.34 -3.74
C LYS A 43 2.56 -7.41 -2.93
N ILE A 44 2.38 -7.42 -1.62
CA ILE A 44 2.98 -8.42 -0.73
C ILE A 44 2.47 -9.82 -1.08
N ARG A 45 1.17 -9.96 -1.37
CA ARG A 45 0.55 -11.24 -1.74
C ARG A 45 1.08 -11.76 -3.07
N GLN A 46 1.21 -10.90 -4.08
CA GLN A 46 1.81 -11.27 -5.36
C GLN A 46 3.28 -11.68 -5.21
N LEU A 47 4.04 -10.98 -4.36
CA LEU A 47 5.43 -11.31 -4.08
C LEU A 47 5.56 -12.65 -3.33
N ALA A 48 4.68 -12.92 -2.37
CA ALA A 48 4.61 -14.19 -1.67
C ALA A 48 4.34 -15.34 -2.64
N GLN A 49 3.36 -15.21 -3.54
CA GLN A 49 3.07 -16.21 -4.58
C GLN A 49 4.24 -16.41 -5.55
N LYS A 50 4.91 -15.34 -6.02
CA LYS A 50 6.08 -15.47 -6.89
C LYS A 50 7.24 -16.21 -6.24
N LYS A 51 7.41 -16.05 -4.92
CA LYS A 51 8.43 -16.76 -4.13
C LYS A 51 7.98 -18.16 -3.70
N GLY A 52 6.80 -18.60 -4.13
CA GLY A 52 6.27 -19.91 -3.83
C GLY A 52 5.57 -19.99 -2.47
N TYR A 53 5.33 -18.91 -1.73
CA TYR A 53 4.63 -18.92 -0.43
C TYR A 53 3.10 -18.83 -0.57
N ASP A 54 2.57 -19.58 -1.53
CA ASP A 54 1.15 -19.65 -1.92
C ASP A 54 0.34 -20.59 -1.00
N SER A 55 1.01 -21.46 -0.23
CA SER A 55 0.37 -22.44 0.64
C SER A 55 0.87 -22.38 2.09
N ARG A 56 -0.02 -22.74 3.02
CA ARG A 56 0.28 -22.80 4.46
C ARG A 56 1.48 -23.70 4.76
N GLU A 57 1.63 -24.79 4.03
CA GLU A 57 2.75 -25.73 4.20
C GLU A 57 4.11 -25.08 3.90
N LYS A 58 4.21 -24.33 2.79
CA LYS A 58 5.46 -23.66 2.41
C LYS A 58 5.81 -22.49 3.32
N ILE A 59 4.80 -21.82 3.89
CA ILE A 59 5.01 -20.80 4.93
C ILE A 59 5.58 -21.44 6.20
N LEU A 60 5.05 -22.60 6.60
CA LEU A 60 5.55 -23.34 7.76
C LEU A 60 6.97 -23.86 7.55
N ASP A 61 7.28 -24.31 6.33
CA ASP A 61 8.64 -24.73 5.95
C ASP A 61 9.65 -23.58 6.08
N LEU A 62 9.30 -22.38 5.58
CA LEU A 62 10.12 -21.17 5.74
C LEU A 62 10.35 -20.83 7.22
N ILE A 63 9.30 -20.86 8.04
CA ILE A 63 9.41 -20.61 9.47
C ILE A 63 10.35 -21.62 10.13
N HIS A 64 10.28 -22.89 9.71
CA HIS A 64 11.14 -23.94 10.22
C HIS A 64 12.60 -23.72 9.82
N GLN A 65 12.88 -23.39 8.56
CA GLN A 65 14.21 -23.08 8.05
C GLN A 65 14.84 -21.89 8.80
N VAL A 66 14.13 -20.76 8.90
CA VAL A 66 14.62 -19.57 9.61
C VAL A 66 14.89 -19.86 11.08
N LYS A 67 14.05 -20.69 11.72
CA LYS A 67 14.25 -21.09 13.12
C LYS A 67 15.52 -21.92 13.29
N LEU A 68 15.81 -22.84 12.38
CA LEU A 68 17.05 -23.62 12.38
C LEU A 68 18.27 -22.72 12.16
N GLU A 69 18.23 -21.83 11.16
CA GLU A 69 19.31 -20.88 10.88
C GLU A 69 19.62 -20.00 12.10
N LYS A 70 18.58 -19.50 12.79
CA LYS A 70 18.75 -18.69 14.01
C LYS A 70 19.30 -19.48 15.20
N LEU A 71 19.01 -20.78 15.28
CA LEU A 71 19.59 -21.65 16.31
C LEU A 71 21.05 -21.96 16.00
N GLU A 72 21.41 -22.16 14.73
CA GLU A 72 22.80 -22.33 14.29
C GLU A 72 23.65 -21.07 14.49
N GLU A 73 23.10 -19.88 14.22
CA GLU A 73 23.75 -18.60 14.54
C GLU A 73 24.02 -18.47 16.06
N LYS A 74 23.05 -18.85 16.89
CA LYS A 74 23.19 -18.80 18.36
C LYS A 74 24.20 -19.81 18.90
N GLY A 75 24.29 -20.99 18.27
CA GLY A 75 25.27 -22.02 18.62
C GLY A 75 26.70 -21.70 18.18
N ARG A 76 26.89 -20.87 17.14
CA ARG A 76 28.21 -20.41 16.68
C ARG A 76 28.80 -19.25 17.49
N THR A 77 28.02 -18.63 18.37
CA THR A 77 28.46 -17.51 19.22
C THR A 77 28.79 -17.94 20.67
N GLN A 78 28.80 -19.24 20.95
CA GLN A 78 29.36 -19.83 22.18
C GLN A 78 30.70 -20.49 21.88
#